data_AF-A0A2A2EZH0-F1
#
_entry.id   AF-A0A2A2EZH0-F1
#
_cell.length_a   1.000
_cell.length_b   1.000
_cell.length_c   1.000
_cell.angle_alpha   90.00
_cell.angle_beta   90.00
_cell.angle_gamma   90.00
#
_symmetry.space_group_name_H-M   'P 1'
#
loop_
_entity.id
_entity.type
_entity.pdbx_description
1 polymer ?
#
loop_
_entity_poly.entity_id
_entity_poly.type
_entity_poly.pdbx_seq_one_letter_code
_entity_poly.pdbx_strand_id
1 'polypeptide(L)'
;MIDIILVAVVVLVIVTAIYRVLPHRELGAKKPSLAFFPKYQHQVPHPGSDDETEQIMSSLGFKKRRSRGGVTEYSRGSVIGDLSIQLSKVKVVFHPVSNDMLPYTVEAAWVAAFDTGDHWQFTKELGDKLKSG
;
A
#
# COMPACT_ATOMS: atom_id res chain seq x y z
N MET A 1 21.81 23.37 -18.70
CA MET A 1 21.24 22.01 -18.91
C MET A 1 21.68 21.07 -17.80
N ILE A 2 22.99 20.98 -17.52
CA ILE A 2 23.54 20.20 -16.39
C ILE A 2 22.96 20.69 -15.05
N ASP A 3 22.84 22.00 -14.84
CA ASP A 3 22.30 22.54 -13.58
C ASP A 3 20.83 22.16 -13.34
N ILE A 4 20.01 22.15 -14.39
CA ILE A 4 18.60 21.76 -14.31
C ILE A 4 18.48 20.26 -13.98
N ILE A 5 19.32 19.42 -14.60
CA ILE A 5 19.36 17.98 -14.31
C ILE A 5 19.78 17.75 -12.86
N LEU A 6 20.81 18.47 -12.39
CA LEU A 6 21.32 18.34 -11.02
C LEU A 6 20.25 18.78 -10.00
N VAL A 7 19.58 19.90 -10.24
CA VAL A 7 18.46 20.36 -9.40
C VAL A 7 17.33 19.34 -9.39
N ALA A 8 16.94 18.78 -10.54
CA ALA A 8 15.88 17.77 -10.62
C ALA A 8 16.23 16.50 -9.83
N VAL A 9 17.47 16.02 -9.91
CA VAL A 9 17.94 14.87 -9.13
C VAL A 9 17.90 15.15 -7.64
N VAL A 10 18.37 16.32 -7.20
CA VAL A 10 18.35 16.73 -5.78
C VAL A 10 16.91 16.80 -5.26
N VAL A 11 16.00 17.42 -6.01
CA VAL A 11 14.57 17.49 -5.64
C VAL A 11 13.97 16.09 -5.54
N LEU A 12 14.26 15.19 -6.49
CA LEU A 12 13.76 13.81 -6.46
C LEU A 12 14.24 13.06 -5.21
N VAL A 13 15.52 13.22 -4.85
CA VAL A 13 16.09 12.60 -3.64
C VAL A 13 15.40 13.14 -2.38
N ILE A 14 15.20 14.46 -2.28
CA ILE A 14 14.52 15.09 -1.14
C ILE A 14 13.08 14.61 -1.02
N VAL A 15 12.31 14.64 -2.12
CA VAL A 15 10.91 14.18 -2.12
C VAL A 15 10.82 12.69 -1.75
N THR A 16 11.73 11.87 -2.26
CA THR A 16 11.79 10.44 -1.91
C THR A 16 12.10 10.23 -0.44
N ALA A 17 13.05 11.00 0.11
CA ALA A 17 13.40 10.93 1.53
C ALA A 17 12.21 11.32 2.41
N ILE A 18 11.53 12.44 2.08
CA ILE A 18 10.32 12.89 2.77
C ILE A 18 9.23 11.82 2.72
N TYR A 19 8.97 11.25 1.53
CA TYR A 19 7.95 10.20 1.36
C TYR A 19 8.21 8.95 2.22
N ARG A 20 9.49 8.56 2.36
CA ARG A 20 9.88 7.42 3.19
C ARG A 20 9.65 7.66 4.68
N VAL A 21 9.94 8.86 5.18
CA VAL A 21 9.81 9.18 6.62
C VAL A 21 8.40 9.58 7.02
N LEU A 22 7.56 10.00 6.07
CA LEU A 22 6.17 10.34 6.36
C LEU A 22 5.41 9.13 6.94
N PRO A 23 4.66 9.32 8.04
CA PRO A 23 3.91 8.24 8.67
C PRO A 23 2.74 7.79 7.79
N HIS A 24 2.33 6.54 7.95
CA HIS A 24 1.08 6.05 7.39
C HIS A 24 -0.09 6.66 8.15
N ARG A 25 -1.13 7.08 7.41
CA ARG A 25 -2.36 7.60 8.00
C ARG A 25 -3.31 6.44 8.26
N GLU A 26 -4.07 6.49 9.35
CA GLU A 26 -5.18 5.57 9.56
C GLU A 26 -6.19 5.67 8.42
N LEU A 27 -6.78 4.54 8.04
CA LEU A 27 -7.88 4.49 7.09
C LEU A 27 -9.11 5.17 7.71
N GLY A 28 -9.30 6.46 7.41
CA GLY A 28 -10.46 7.22 7.88
C GLY A 28 -11.77 6.74 7.25
N ALA A 29 -12.90 7.06 7.87
CA ALA A 29 -14.23 6.63 7.41
C ALA A 29 -14.65 7.20 6.04
N LYS A 30 -14.08 8.33 5.62
CA LYS A 30 -14.44 9.04 4.39
C LYS A 30 -13.27 9.05 3.41
N LYS A 31 -13.56 8.78 2.13
CA LYS A 31 -12.61 8.93 1.02
C LYS A 31 -12.18 10.40 0.90
N PRO A 32 -10.88 10.72 0.91
CA PRO A 32 -10.42 12.07 0.62
C PRO A 32 -10.61 12.40 -0.87
N SER A 33 -10.95 13.66 -1.17
CA SER A 33 -11.02 14.15 -2.55
C SER A 33 -9.64 14.29 -3.20
N LEU A 34 -8.63 14.64 -2.39
CA LEU A 34 -7.22 14.70 -2.77
C LEU A 34 -6.39 14.30 -1.55
N ALA A 35 -5.46 13.36 -1.71
CA ALA A 35 -4.53 12.98 -0.64
C ALA A 35 -3.09 13.18 -1.09
N PHE A 36 -2.34 14.03 -0.39
CA PHE A 36 -0.90 14.17 -0.59
C PHE A 36 -0.15 13.03 0.10
N PHE A 37 0.82 12.46 -0.61
CA PHE A 37 1.63 11.32 -0.17
C PHE A 37 0.75 10.21 0.42
N PRO A 38 -0.11 9.58 -0.41
CA PRO A 38 -1.18 8.70 0.05
C PRO A 38 -0.62 7.38 0.58
N LYS A 39 -0.26 7.38 1.87
CA LYS A 39 0.20 6.23 2.64
C LYS A 39 -0.85 5.93 3.71
N TYR A 40 -1.39 4.73 3.70
CA TYR A 40 -2.45 4.32 4.62
C TYR A 40 -2.06 3.08 5.41
N GLN A 41 -2.63 2.97 6.60
CA GLN A 41 -2.61 1.76 7.40
C GLN A 41 -4.03 1.37 7.80
N HIS A 42 -4.26 0.07 7.89
CA HIS A 42 -5.53 -0.48 8.35
C HIS A 42 -5.30 -1.83 9.04
N GLN A 43 -6.32 -2.31 9.73
CA GLN A 43 -6.29 -3.60 10.42
C GLN A 43 -7.63 -4.31 10.21
N VAL A 44 -7.56 -5.61 9.99
CA VAL A 44 -8.71 -6.49 9.80
C VAL A 44 -8.56 -7.73 10.67
N PRO A 45 -9.63 -8.47 11.00
CA PRO A 45 -9.51 -9.79 11.60
C PRO A 45 -8.55 -10.66 10.79
N HIS A 46 -7.72 -11.45 11.48
CA HIS A 46 -6.78 -12.33 10.81
C HIS A 46 -7.55 -13.39 10.00
N PRO A 47 -7.25 -13.61 8.70
CA PRO A 47 -7.97 -14.57 7.85
C PRO A 47 -7.67 -16.04 8.19
N GLY A 48 -7.68 -16.44 9.46
CA GLY A 48 -7.41 -17.81 9.92
C GLY A 48 -5.96 -18.30 9.79
N SER A 49 -5.28 -18.01 8.67
CA SER A 49 -3.89 -18.41 8.42
C SER A 49 -3.14 -17.47 7.46
N ASP A 50 -1.80 -17.56 7.49
CA ASP A 50 -0.93 -16.87 6.54
C ASP A 50 -1.10 -17.40 5.09
N ASP A 51 -1.42 -18.68 4.92
CA ASP A 51 -1.64 -19.32 3.61
C ASP A 51 -2.90 -18.76 2.92
N GLU A 52 -3.97 -18.56 3.70
CA GLU A 52 -5.20 -17.95 3.23
C GLU A 52 -4.98 -16.49 2.81
N THR A 53 -4.22 -15.73 3.60
CA THR A 53 -3.78 -14.39 3.24
C THR A 53 -2.99 -14.41 1.93
N GLU A 54 -2.08 -15.36 1.74
CA GLU A 54 -1.29 -15.50 0.51
C GLU A 54 -2.15 -15.87 -0.71
N GLN A 55 -3.16 -16.73 -0.54
CA GLN A 55 -4.11 -17.08 -1.59
C GLN A 55 -4.95 -15.88 -2.03
N ILE A 56 -5.50 -15.12 -1.08
CA ILE A 56 -6.26 -13.89 -1.36
C ILE A 56 -5.36 -12.91 -2.13
N MET A 57 -4.15 -12.63 -1.62
CA MET A 57 -3.23 -11.71 -2.27
C MET A 57 -2.84 -12.17 -3.69
N SER A 58 -2.60 -13.46 -3.89
CA SER A 58 -2.27 -14.02 -5.20
C SER A 58 -3.43 -13.92 -6.18
N SER A 59 -4.67 -14.16 -5.74
CA SER A 59 -5.87 -13.97 -6.57
C SER A 59 -6.08 -12.52 -7.00
N LEU A 60 -5.69 -11.56 -6.15
CA LEU A 60 -5.66 -10.13 -6.47
C LEU A 60 -4.46 -9.72 -7.34
N GLY A 61 -3.64 -10.68 -7.78
CA GLY A 61 -2.49 -10.47 -8.66
C GLY A 61 -1.23 -9.95 -7.97
N PHE A 62 -1.19 -9.93 -6.63
CA PHE A 62 0.01 -9.55 -5.90
C PHE A 62 1.06 -10.66 -5.93
N LYS A 63 2.34 -10.25 -5.93
CA LYS A 63 3.46 -11.16 -5.77
C LYS A 63 4.15 -10.87 -4.44
N LYS A 64 4.38 -11.93 -3.65
CA LYS A 64 5.21 -11.88 -2.44
C LYS A 64 6.63 -11.49 -2.82
N ARG A 65 7.20 -10.51 -2.11
CA ARG A 65 8.56 -9.99 -2.35
C ARG A 65 9.53 -10.39 -1.27
N ARG A 66 9.10 -10.30 -0.03
CA ARG A 66 9.91 -10.58 1.16
C ARG A 66 9.00 -11.03 2.28
N SER A 67 9.45 -11.98 3.09
CA SER A 67 8.84 -12.29 4.36
C SER A 67 9.94 -12.51 5.40
N ARG A 68 9.88 -11.80 6.53
CA ARG A 68 10.85 -11.91 7.62
C ARG A 68 10.24 -11.44 8.93
N GLY A 69 10.32 -12.28 9.97
CA GLY A 69 9.92 -11.91 11.33
C GLY A 69 8.45 -11.50 11.46
N GLY A 70 7.55 -12.21 10.77
CA GLY A 70 6.11 -11.91 10.76
C GLY A 70 5.72 -10.69 9.91
N VAL A 71 6.68 -10.05 9.24
CA VAL A 71 6.41 -8.99 8.26
C VAL A 71 6.47 -9.58 6.86
N THR A 72 5.40 -9.41 6.09
CA THR A 72 5.32 -9.90 4.70
C THR A 72 4.97 -8.78 3.73
N GLU A 73 5.84 -8.60 2.73
CA GLU A 73 5.71 -7.58 1.71
C GLU A 73 5.19 -8.18 0.41
N TYR A 74 4.14 -7.58 -0.12
CA TYR A 74 3.55 -7.88 -1.42
C TYR A 74 3.64 -6.66 -2.33
N SER A 75 3.83 -6.89 -3.62
CA SER A 75 3.76 -5.83 -4.62
C SER A 75 2.93 -6.26 -5.82
N ARG A 76 2.20 -5.31 -6.41
CA ARG A 76 1.51 -5.50 -7.68
C ARG A 76 1.87 -4.35 -8.61
N GLY A 77 2.03 -4.67 -9.90
CA GLY A 77 2.12 -3.67 -10.96
C GLY A 77 0.73 -3.16 -11.38
N SER A 78 0.68 -2.46 -12.51
CA SER A 78 -0.58 -1.98 -13.08
C SER A 78 -1.37 -3.18 -13.59
N VAL A 79 -2.55 -3.42 -13.02
CA VAL A 79 -3.50 -4.41 -13.52
C VAL A 79 -4.90 -3.80 -13.39
N ILE A 80 -5.62 -3.75 -14.50
CA ILE A 80 -7.06 -3.46 -14.54
C ILE A 80 -7.74 -4.78 -14.13
N GLY A 81 -8.44 -4.83 -12.99
CA GLY A 81 -8.98 -6.08 -12.43
C GLY A 81 -9.92 -5.86 -11.24
N ASP A 82 -10.16 -6.89 -10.42
CA ASP A 82 -11.20 -7.01 -9.37
C ASP A 82 -11.25 -5.92 -8.28
N LEU A 83 -10.23 -5.04 -8.22
CA LEU A 83 -10.23 -3.85 -7.38
C LEU A 83 -10.44 -2.64 -8.29
N SER A 84 -11.36 -1.74 -7.93
CA SER A 84 -11.90 -0.67 -8.78
C SER A 84 -10.92 0.50 -9.03
N ILE A 85 -9.61 0.25 -9.16
CA ILE A 85 -8.58 1.25 -8.92
C ILE A 85 -7.44 1.17 -9.92
N GLN A 86 -7.13 2.32 -10.53
CA GLN A 86 -6.08 2.50 -11.53
C GLN A 86 -4.73 2.86 -10.87
N LEU A 87 -4.18 1.98 -10.02
CA LEU A 87 -2.86 2.20 -9.43
C LEU A 87 -1.76 1.47 -10.22
N SER A 88 -0.76 2.23 -10.67
CA SER A 88 0.29 1.72 -11.56
C SER A 88 1.30 0.81 -10.86
N LYS A 89 1.57 1.00 -9.55
CA LYS A 89 2.37 0.10 -8.70
C LYS A 89 2.05 0.32 -7.21
N VAL A 90 1.58 -0.73 -6.54
CA VAL A 90 1.22 -0.69 -5.11
C VAL A 90 2.07 -1.67 -4.32
N LYS A 91 2.48 -1.26 -3.13
CA LYS A 91 3.12 -2.08 -2.12
C LYS A 91 2.17 -2.24 -0.94
N VAL A 92 2.02 -3.49 -0.49
CA VAL A 92 1.28 -3.85 0.72
C VAL A 92 2.24 -4.53 1.68
N VAL A 93 2.25 -4.11 2.94
CA VAL A 93 3.06 -4.76 3.97
C VAL A 93 2.15 -5.20 5.09
N PHE A 94 2.08 -6.51 5.31
CA PHE A 94 1.47 -7.10 6.50
C PHE A 94 2.48 -7.09 7.63
N HIS A 95 2.01 -6.71 8.81
CA HIS A 95 2.77 -6.72 10.05
C HIS A 95 2.33 -7.90 10.93
N PRO A 96 3.13 -8.28 11.93
CA PRO A 96 2.79 -9.41 12.80
C PRO A 96 1.38 -9.26 13.39
N VAL A 97 0.63 -10.37 13.38
CA VAL A 97 -0.70 -10.44 13.96
C VAL A 97 -0.64 -10.05 15.43
N SER A 98 -1.57 -9.19 15.85
CA SER A 98 -1.69 -8.74 17.23
C SER A 98 -3.16 -8.71 17.63
N ASN A 99 -3.52 -9.38 18.73
CA ASN A 99 -4.90 -9.50 19.20
C ASN A 99 -5.88 -10.00 18.12
N ASP A 100 -5.48 -11.03 17.38
CA ASP A 100 -6.29 -11.60 16.27
C ASP A 100 -6.58 -10.62 15.11
N MET A 101 -5.86 -9.50 15.07
CA MET A 101 -5.92 -8.52 13.99
C MET A 101 -4.67 -8.63 13.14
N LEU A 102 -4.86 -8.55 11.83
CA LEU A 102 -3.83 -8.47 10.80
C LEU A 102 -3.65 -7.00 10.38
N PRO A 103 -2.69 -6.27 10.97
CA PRO A 103 -2.33 -4.92 10.55
C PRO A 103 -1.61 -4.95 9.20
N TYR A 104 -1.94 -4.00 8.33
CA TYR A 104 -1.24 -3.80 7.07
C TYR A 104 -1.15 -2.34 6.67
N THR A 105 -0.15 -2.06 5.84
CA THR A 105 0.07 -0.75 5.23
C THR A 105 -0.03 -0.85 3.72
N VAL A 106 -0.46 0.26 3.10
CA VAL A 106 -0.56 0.43 1.66
C VAL A 106 0.13 1.73 1.29
N GLU A 107 1.04 1.63 0.32
CA GLU A 107 1.73 2.78 -0.25
C GLU A 107 2.06 2.55 -1.73
N ALA A 108 2.37 3.61 -2.46
CA ALA A 108 2.95 3.48 -3.79
C ALA A 108 4.32 2.79 -3.71
N ALA A 109 4.61 1.87 -4.63
CA ALA A 109 5.88 1.12 -4.62
C ALA A 109 7.12 1.97 -4.91
N TRP A 110 6.94 3.23 -5.37
CA TRP A 110 8.03 4.18 -5.58
C TRP A 110 7.77 5.47 -4.80
N VAL A 111 7.01 6.41 -5.39
CA VAL A 111 6.52 7.63 -4.75
C VAL A 111 5.22 8.01 -5.45
N ALA A 112 4.20 8.38 -4.68
CA ALA A 112 3.03 9.09 -5.19
C ALA A 112 2.95 10.43 -4.45
N ALA A 113 3.01 11.55 -5.18
CA ALA A 113 2.92 12.88 -4.57
C ALA A 113 1.48 13.20 -4.14
N PHE A 114 0.50 12.80 -4.94
CA PHE A 114 -0.93 12.93 -4.65
C PHE A 114 -1.77 11.90 -5.40
N ASP A 115 -2.96 11.61 -4.91
CA ASP A 115 -4.02 10.87 -5.62
C ASP A 115 -5.42 11.42 -5.28
N THR A 116 -6.45 10.95 -5.99
CA THR A 116 -7.86 11.28 -5.73
C THR A 116 -8.53 10.30 -4.77
N GLY A 117 -7.77 9.83 -3.77
CA GLY A 117 -8.22 8.82 -2.79
C GLY A 117 -8.16 7.39 -3.31
N ASP A 118 -7.35 7.11 -4.33
CA ASP A 118 -7.23 5.79 -4.94
C ASP A 118 -6.57 4.79 -4.00
N HIS A 119 -5.50 5.17 -3.29
CA HIS A 119 -4.91 4.32 -2.26
C HIS A 119 -5.85 4.14 -1.07
N TRP A 120 -6.62 5.17 -0.71
CA TRP A 120 -7.63 5.04 0.34
C TRP A 120 -8.67 3.97 -0.05
N GLN A 121 -9.18 4.05 -1.27
CA GLN A 121 -10.17 3.09 -1.78
C GLN A 121 -9.56 1.68 -1.84
N PHE A 122 -8.29 1.58 -2.24
CA PHE A 122 -7.59 0.30 -2.33
C PHE A 122 -7.46 -0.34 -0.97
N THR A 123 -6.99 0.42 0.02
CA THR A 123 -6.86 -0.07 1.39
C THR A 123 -8.21 -0.54 1.91
N LYS A 124 -9.30 0.19 1.64
CA LYS A 124 -10.64 -0.23 2.04
C LYS A 124 -11.07 -1.54 1.38
N GLU A 125 -11.02 -1.61 0.05
CA GLU A 125 -11.45 -2.79 -0.72
C GLU A 125 -10.61 -4.04 -0.37
N LEU A 126 -9.29 -3.87 -0.17
CA LEU A 126 -8.41 -4.94 0.29
C LEU A 126 -8.84 -5.44 1.67
N GLY A 127 -9.12 -4.53 2.61
CA GLY A 127 -9.62 -4.89 3.92
C GLY A 127 -10.94 -5.66 3.88
N ASP A 128 -11.85 -5.26 3.00
CA ASP A 128 -13.13 -5.95 2.84
C ASP A 128 -12.95 -7.36 2.24
N LYS A 129 -12.02 -7.54 1.30
CA LYS A 129 -11.66 -8.86 0.75
C LYS A 129 -11.04 -9.79 1.80
N LEU A 130 -10.12 -9.26 2.61
CA LEU A 130 -9.47 -10.02 3.68
C LEU A 130 -10.41 -10.42 4.81
N LYS A 131 -11.52 -9.70 5.02
CA LYS A 131 -12.58 -10.09 5.97
C LYS A 131 -13.52 -11.18 5.46
N SER A 132 -13.58 -11.35 4.14
CA SER A 132 -14.57 -12.19 3.45
C SER A 132 -14.02 -13.54 2.96
N GLY A 133 -12.69 -13.69 2.96
CA GLY A 133 -12.05 -15.00 2.89
C GLY A 133 -12.17 -15.62 4.27
#